data_AF-A0A2H2ZTX5-F1
#
_entry.id   AF-A0A2H2ZTX5-F1
#
_cell.length_a   1.000
_cell.length_b   1.000
_cell.length_c   1.000
_cell.angle_alpha   90.00
_cell.angle_beta   90.00
_cell.angle_gamma   90.00
#
_symmetry.space_group_name_H-M   'P 1'
#
loop_
_entity.id
_entity.type
_entity.pdbx_description
1 polymer ?
#
loop_
_entity_poly.entity_id
_entity_poly.type
_entity_poly.pdbx_seq_one_letter_code
_entity_poly.pdbx_strand_id
1 'polypeptide(L)'
;MTKKILDSYATSFQRSAIQLRITDRPGDPVNYRFYERKAVDSIKPAIAAKLLSPENPMIGIFQSWSQLYGCLPIQLCDFDAEKGLVKAWLYLSGLRPLDDILGAPGIPATIGLQRDTFLSLQLTHVRYVAVDFKSQTINLYFRAPGPLTLEQATRYAALAGSPPPSAAQCAEMTRYLNPSNFAFGVTIDPSIGSIVRVAIYAVKLAAGELPAVGKRISTFLQEVPSYDREDVNIISWSFGKGGKTYMKAERSYCGELADVLASWQSDMSS
;
A
#
# COMPACT_ATOMS: atom_id res chain seq x y z
N MET A 1 2.32 -12.15 20.42
CA MET A 1 3.01 -11.19 19.52
C MET A 1 2.37 -9.80 19.61
N THR A 2 1.05 -9.65 19.41
CA THR A 2 0.31 -8.38 19.51
C THR A 2 0.68 -7.47 20.69
N LYS A 3 0.65 -7.98 21.93
CA LYS A 3 1.01 -7.16 23.11
C LYS A 3 2.39 -6.50 22.98
N LYS A 4 3.38 -7.26 22.51
CA LYS A 4 4.74 -6.76 22.30
C LYS A 4 4.80 -5.63 21.27
N ILE A 5 4.02 -5.75 20.20
CA ILE A 5 3.91 -4.70 19.17
C ILE A 5 3.30 -3.45 19.79
N LEU A 6 2.18 -3.60 20.50
CA LEU A 6 1.49 -2.48 21.17
C LEU A 6 2.41 -1.78 22.16
N ASP A 7 3.15 -2.53 22.99
CA ASP A 7 4.09 -1.96 23.96
C ASP A 7 5.25 -1.22 23.27
N SER A 8 5.77 -1.76 22.16
CA SER A 8 6.93 -1.20 21.45
C SER A 8 6.58 0.05 20.62
N TYR A 9 5.32 0.18 20.21
CA TYR A 9 4.81 1.26 19.37
C TYR A 9 3.71 2.07 20.06
N ALA A 10 3.60 2.01 21.39
CA ALA A 10 2.49 2.62 22.13
C ALA A 10 2.28 4.10 21.77
N THR A 11 3.37 4.88 21.76
CA THR A 11 3.34 6.30 21.39
C THR A 11 2.92 6.52 19.94
N SER A 12 3.33 5.65 19.02
CA SER A 12 2.91 5.71 17.61
C SER A 12 1.41 5.44 17.49
N PHE A 13 0.90 4.39 18.13
CA PHE A 13 -0.53 4.08 18.12
C PHE A 13 -1.38 5.18 18.74
N GLN A 14 -0.94 5.82 19.82
CA GLN A 14 -1.70 6.86 20.52
C GLN A 14 -1.92 8.14 19.71
N ARG A 15 -1.01 8.47 18.78
CA ARG A 15 -1.04 9.75 18.03
C ARG A 15 -1.36 9.62 16.55
N SER A 16 -1.53 8.39 16.07
CA SER A 16 -1.71 8.07 14.66
C SER A 16 -3.16 7.75 14.35
N ALA A 17 -3.54 7.83 13.07
CA ALA A 17 -4.73 7.12 12.61
C ALA A 17 -4.42 5.63 12.48
N ILE A 18 -5.34 4.78 12.92
CA ILE A 18 -5.20 3.33 12.91
C ILE A 18 -6.14 2.75 11.86
N GLN A 19 -5.61 1.80 11.10
CA GLN A 19 -6.34 1.11 10.04
C GLN A 19 -6.17 -0.40 10.22
N LEU A 20 -7.25 -1.14 9.98
CA LEU A 20 -7.26 -2.58 9.93
C LEU A 20 -7.36 -3.05 8.47
N ARG A 21 -6.72 -4.16 8.13
CA ARG A 21 -6.67 -4.67 6.76
C ARG A 21 -6.76 -6.19 6.71
N ILE A 22 -7.45 -6.71 5.71
CA ILE A 22 -7.50 -8.13 5.38
C ILE A 22 -7.40 -8.36 3.87
N THR A 23 -7.35 -9.62 3.47
CA THR A 23 -7.59 -10.07 2.10
C THR A 23 -8.79 -11.03 2.07
N ASP A 24 -9.29 -11.32 0.87
CA ASP A 24 -10.29 -12.38 0.65
C ASP A 24 -9.71 -13.80 0.67
N ARG A 25 -8.38 -13.96 0.83
CA ARG A 25 -7.77 -15.29 0.86
C ARG A 25 -8.09 -16.01 2.17
N PRO A 26 -8.43 -17.31 2.12
CA PRO A 26 -8.61 -18.11 3.31
C PRO A 26 -7.36 -18.14 4.19
N GLY A 27 -7.52 -17.88 5.47
CA GLY A 27 -6.43 -17.94 6.46
C GLY A 27 -5.45 -16.77 6.45
N ASP A 28 -5.58 -15.80 5.54
CA ASP A 28 -4.76 -14.58 5.59
C ASP A 28 -5.08 -13.79 6.89
N PRO A 29 -4.07 -13.19 7.53
CA PRO A 29 -4.21 -12.54 8.84
C PRO A 29 -5.07 -11.27 8.77
N VAL A 30 -5.55 -10.84 9.94
CA VAL A 30 -5.94 -9.44 10.14
C VAL A 30 -4.68 -8.64 10.44
N ASN A 31 -4.38 -7.71 9.54
CA ASN A 31 -3.29 -6.76 9.69
C ASN A 31 -3.79 -5.46 10.33
N TYR A 32 -2.89 -4.74 10.99
CA TYR A 32 -3.15 -3.40 11.51
C TYR A 32 -1.97 -2.48 11.26
N ARG A 33 -2.29 -1.23 10.95
CA ARG A 33 -1.32 -0.20 10.58
C ARG A 33 -1.59 1.09 11.35
N PHE A 34 -0.52 1.79 11.72
CA PHE A 34 -0.62 3.18 12.15
C PHE A 34 -0.18 4.13 11.01
N TYR A 35 -0.84 5.27 10.91
CA TYR A 35 -0.51 6.39 10.04
C TYR A 35 0.03 7.53 10.90
N GLU A 36 1.35 7.59 11.01
CA GLU A 36 2.03 8.65 11.74
C GLU A 36 1.70 10.01 11.13
N ARG A 37 1.56 11.02 11.98
CA ARG A 37 1.31 12.41 11.55
C ARG A 37 2.59 13.22 11.38
N LYS A 38 3.73 12.64 11.76
CA LYS A 38 5.06 13.26 11.69
C LYS A 38 6.14 12.22 11.42
N ALA A 39 7.27 12.65 10.88
CA ALA A 39 8.41 11.78 10.66
C ALA A 39 8.95 11.24 12.00
N VAL A 40 9.08 9.91 12.08
CA VAL A 40 9.73 9.19 13.18
C VAL A 40 10.45 7.97 12.65
N ASP A 41 11.44 7.50 13.41
CA ASP A 41 12.12 6.24 13.13
C ASP A 41 11.27 5.07 13.65
N SER A 42 10.63 4.37 12.73
CA SER A 42 9.76 3.23 13.01
C SER A 42 10.50 1.88 13.00
N ILE A 43 11.75 1.85 12.51
CA ILE A 43 12.54 0.62 12.35
C ILE A 43 13.36 0.31 13.61
N LYS A 44 13.93 1.33 14.27
CA LYS A 44 14.66 1.12 15.53
C LYS A 44 13.82 0.42 16.61
N PRO A 45 12.56 0.81 16.87
CA PRO A 45 11.70 0.06 17.80
C PRO A 45 11.49 -1.40 17.37
N ALA A 46 11.36 -1.67 16.06
CA ALA A 46 11.21 -3.03 15.54
C ALA A 46 12.40 -3.92 15.89
N ILE A 47 13.61 -3.40 15.67
CA ILE A 47 14.87 -4.12 15.93
C ILE A 47 15.04 -4.33 17.43
N ALA A 48 14.87 -3.28 18.24
CA ALA A 48 15.00 -3.36 19.69
C ALA A 48 14.02 -4.39 20.30
N ALA A 49 12.79 -4.41 19.78
CA ALA A 49 11.77 -5.36 20.17
C ALA A 49 11.90 -6.73 19.49
N LYS A 50 12.95 -7.02 18.72
CA LYS A 50 13.13 -8.29 17.97
C LYS A 50 11.92 -8.64 17.08
N LEU A 51 11.23 -7.63 16.58
CA LEU A 51 10.15 -7.75 15.58
C LEU A 51 10.71 -7.75 14.15
N LEU A 52 11.94 -7.24 14.00
CA LEU A 52 12.73 -7.24 12.76
C LEU A 52 14.18 -7.61 13.09
N SER A 53 14.79 -8.45 12.25
CA SER A 53 16.23 -8.75 12.35
C SER A 53 17.03 -7.54 11.85
N PRO A 54 18.07 -7.09 12.57
CA PRO A 54 18.93 -5.99 12.12
C PRO A 54 19.69 -6.31 10.83
N GLU A 55 19.86 -7.59 10.49
CA GLU A 55 20.49 -8.07 9.26
C GLU A 55 19.51 -8.19 8.08
N ASN A 56 18.24 -7.78 8.24
CA ASN A 56 17.27 -7.88 7.16
C ASN A 56 17.68 -6.98 5.98
N PRO A 57 17.85 -7.54 4.76
CA PRO A 57 18.40 -6.81 3.62
C PRO A 57 17.50 -5.65 3.14
N MET A 58 16.21 -5.67 3.49
CA MET A 58 15.27 -4.62 3.09
C MET A 58 15.42 -3.33 3.91
N ILE A 59 16.13 -3.36 5.04
CA ILE A 59 16.35 -2.18 5.90
C ILE A 59 17.08 -1.09 5.11
N GLY A 60 18.11 -1.45 4.33
CA GLY A 60 18.89 -0.49 3.54
C GLY A 60 18.02 0.26 2.54
N ILE A 61 17.21 -0.45 1.76
CA ILE A 61 16.27 0.14 0.79
C ILE A 61 15.30 1.12 1.47
N PHE A 62 14.73 0.70 2.61
CA PHE A 62 13.80 1.55 3.35
C PHE A 62 14.48 2.81 3.89
N GLN A 63 15.68 2.67 4.45
CA GLN A 63 16.46 3.80 4.96
C GLN A 63 16.83 4.78 3.83
N SER A 64 17.28 4.28 2.69
CA SER A 64 17.57 5.07 1.49
C SER A 64 16.41 5.98 1.09
N TRP A 65 15.20 5.43 0.96
CA TRP A 65 14.03 6.25 0.66
C TRP A 65 13.63 7.18 1.80
N SER A 66 13.80 6.76 3.06
CA SER A 66 13.44 7.60 4.22
C SER A 66 14.32 8.86 4.34
N GLN A 67 15.51 8.85 3.77
CA GLN A 67 16.45 9.99 3.77
C GLN A 67 16.19 11.00 2.65
N LEU A 68 15.38 10.65 1.65
CA LEU A 68 15.06 11.54 0.54
C LEU A 68 14.46 12.86 1.04
N TYR A 69 14.71 13.92 0.26
CA TYR A 69 14.15 15.25 0.50
C TYR A 69 14.45 15.81 1.90
N GLY A 70 15.61 15.48 2.48
CA GLY A 70 15.98 15.96 3.82
C GLY A 70 15.21 15.27 4.94
N CYS A 71 14.99 13.96 4.82
CA CYS A 71 14.25 13.14 5.80
C CYS A 71 12.77 13.56 5.98
N LEU A 72 12.16 14.15 4.96
CA LEU A 72 10.73 14.49 4.96
C LEU A 72 9.76 13.30 4.91
N PRO A 73 10.10 12.12 4.32
CA PRO A 73 9.16 11.01 4.27
C PRO A 73 8.68 10.54 5.66
N ILE A 74 7.38 10.29 5.78
CA ILE A 74 6.74 9.84 7.02
C ILE A 74 6.64 8.32 7.01
N GLN A 75 7.12 7.68 8.08
CA GLN A 75 7.14 6.23 8.21
C GLN A 75 5.83 5.68 8.77
N LEU A 76 5.35 4.57 8.20
CA LEU A 76 4.22 3.80 8.70
C LEU A 76 4.63 2.34 8.86
N CYS A 77 4.00 1.61 9.77
CA CYS A 77 4.23 0.16 9.91
C CYS A 77 2.93 -0.63 9.82
N ASP A 78 2.99 -1.73 9.08
CA ASP A 78 1.93 -2.72 8.88
C ASP A 78 2.33 -4.00 9.62
N PHE A 79 1.49 -4.39 10.57
CA PHE A 79 1.74 -5.51 11.46
C PHE A 79 0.77 -6.65 11.18
N ASP A 80 1.27 -7.86 11.32
CA ASP A 80 0.49 -9.09 11.46
C ASP A 80 0.41 -9.41 12.96
N ALA A 81 -0.81 -9.68 13.44
CA ALA A 81 -1.07 -9.95 14.85
C ALA A 81 -0.25 -11.12 15.41
N GLU A 82 0.09 -12.10 14.58
CA GLU A 82 0.87 -13.28 14.93
C GLU A 82 2.35 -13.11 14.59
N LYS A 83 2.67 -12.47 13.46
CA LYS A 83 4.03 -12.50 12.88
C LYS A 83 4.88 -11.26 13.11
N GLY A 84 4.33 -10.19 13.71
CA GLY A 84 5.10 -8.97 13.96
C GLY A 84 5.04 -7.97 12.83
N LEU A 85 6.10 -7.18 12.69
CA LEU A 85 6.25 -6.24 11.58
C LEU A 85 6.34 -7.01 10.25
N VAL A 86 5.43 -6.72 9.33
CA VAL A 86 5.45 -7.32 7.98
C VAL A 86 5.96 -6.30 6.97
N LYS A 87 5.41 -5.08 6.99
CA LYS A 87 5.80 -4.01 6.07
C LYS A 87 6.08 -2.72 6.79
N ALA A 88 7.00 -1.94 6.25
CA ALA A 88 7.09 -0.51 6.53
C ALA A 88 6.82 0.27 5.26
N TRP A 89 6.08 1.37 5.39
CA TRP A 89 5.75 2.28 4.30
C TRP A 89 6.35 3.65 4.55
N LEU A 90 6.53 4.39 3.48
CA LEU A 90 6.86 5.80 3.49
C LEU A 90 5.78 6.54 2.71
N TYR A 91 5.13 7.50 3.35
CA TYR A 91 4.52 8.61 2.65
C TYR A 91 5.62 9.59 2.25
N LEU A 92 5.77 9.87 0.96
CA LEU A 92 6.88 10.66 0.43
C LEU A 92 6.69 12.18 0.60
N SER A 93 5.71 12.60 1.42
CA SER A 93 5.41 14.00 1.70
C SER A 93 5.12 14.79 0.42
N GLY A 94 4.37 14.17 -0.50
CA GLY A 94 3.97 14.73 -1.79
C GLY A 94 3.97 13.69 -2.91
N LEU A 95 3.69 14.15 -4.13
CA LEU A 95 3.93 13.39 -5.35
C LEU A 95 5.36 13.61 -5.80
N ARG A 96 6.13 12.53 -5.86
CA ARG A 96 7.55 12.58 -6.18
C ARG A 96 7.83 12.01 -7.56
N PRO A 97 8.72 12.65 -8.35
CA PRO A 97 9.14 12.10 -9.63
C PRO A 97 9.64 10.67 -9.49
N LEU A 98 9.27 9.80 -10.42
CA LEU A 98 9.72 8.41 -10.45
C LEU A 98 11.26 8.31 -10.38
N ASP A 99 11.96 9.19 -11.09
CA ASP A 99 13.41 9.17 -11.20
C ASP A 99 14.11 9.39 -9.85
N ASP A 100 13.55 10.23 -8.97
CA ASP A 100 14.08 10.41 -7.62
C ASP A 100 13.99 9.11 -6.80
N ILE A 101 12.92 8.34 -7.00
CA ILE A 101 12.64 7.13 -6.24
C ILE A 101 13.50 5.97 -6.72
N LEU A 102 13.63 5.81 -8.04
CA LEU A 102 14.46 4.76 -8.64
C LEU A 102 15.96 5.06 -8.52
N GLY A 103 16.33 6.35 -8.54
CA GLY A 103 17.71 6.82 -8.47
C GLY A 103 18.21 7.12 -7.05
N ALA A 104 17.41 6.88 -6.01
CA ALA A 104 17.82 7.17 -4.64
C ALA A 104 19.09 6.38 -4.25
N PRO A 105 20.03 6.97 -3.50
CA PRO A 105 21.26 6.28 -3.10
C PRO A 105 20.98 4.97 -2.37
N GLY A 106 21.59 3.86 -2.82
CA GLY A 106 21.41 2.53 -2.21
C GLY A 106 20.21 1.73 -2.74
N ILE A 107 19.44 2.27 -3.67
CA ILE A 107 18.41 1.50 -4.38
C ILE A 107 19.06 0.61 -5.44
N PRO A 108 18.77 -0.70 -5.46
CA PRO A 108 19.28 -1.60 -6.50
C PRO A 108 18.93 -1.14 -7.92
N ALA A 109 19.94 -1.10 -8.79
CA ALA A 109 19.78 -0.71 -10.20
C ALA A 109 18.79 -1.61 -10.98
N THR A 110 18.60 -2.85 -10.52
CA THR A 110 17.60 -3.80 -11.03
C THR A 110 16.18 -3.25 -10.97
N ILE A 111 15.83 -2.44 -9.97
CA ILE A 111 14.51 -1.81 -9.89
C ILE A 111 14.34 -0.76 -11.01
N GLY A 112 15.44 -0.10 -11.38
CA GLY A 112 15.50 0.86 -12.48
C GLY A 112 15.20 0.27 -13.86
N LEU A 113 15.29 -1.05 -14.04
CA LEU A 113 14.98 -1.74 -15.30
C LEU A 113 13.53 -1.53 -15.75
N GLN A 114 12.62 -1.21 -14.82
CA GLN A 114 11.20 -0.97 -15.12
C GLN A 114 10.88 0.49 -15.47
N ARG A 115 11.87 1.39 -15.44
CA ARG A 115 11.66 2.83 -15.61
C ARG A 115 10.89 3.17 -16.89
N ASP A 116 11.40 2.74 -18.05
CA ASP A 116 10.79 3.09 -19.34
C ASP A 116 9.41 2.45 -19.50
N THR A 117 9.21 1.27 -18.92
CA THR A 117 7.89 0.63 -18.83
C THR A 117 6.91 1.52 -18.07
N PHE A 118 7.28 2.04 -16.89
CA PHE A 118 6.43 2.94 -16.12
C PHE A 118 6.14 4.25 -16.87
N LEU A 119 7.14 4.85 -17.52
CA LEU A 119 6.95 6.07 -18.30
C LEU A 119 6.01 5.86 -19.50
N SER A 120 6.12 4.73 -20.20
CA SER A 120 5.20 4.37 -21.31
C SER A 120 3.74 4.19 -20.88
N LEU A 121 3.52 4.01 -19.57
CA LEU A 121 2.23 3.86 -18.91
C LEU A 121 1.78 5.14 -18.21
N GLN A 122 2.52 6.23 -18.39
CA GLN A 122 2.31 7.53 -17.73
C GLN A 122 2.38 7.46 -16.19
N LEU A 123 3.06 6.44 -15.64
CA LEU A 123 3.31 6.27 -14.22
C LEU A 123 4.56 7.07 -13.81
N THR A 124 4.41 8.39 -13.79
CA THR A 124 5.55 9.33 -13.65
C THR A 124 5.79 9.80 -12.21
N HIS A 125 4.81 9.63 -11.32
CA HIS A 125 4.89 10.13 -9.95
C HIS A 125 4.46 9.07 -8.92
N VAL A 126 5.23 8.99 -7.83
CA VAL A 126 5.04 8.06 -6.71
C VAL A 126 4.64 8.85 -5.46
N ARG A 127 3.63 8.38 -4.74
CA ARG A 127 3.15 8.97 -3.48
C ARG A 127 3.63 8.19 -2.26
N TYR A 128 3.62 6.87 -2.36
CA TYR A 128 4.08 5.99 -1.31
C TYR A 128 5.08 4.98 -1.85
N VAL A 129 5.99 4.55 -0.99
CA VAL A 129 6.76 3.32 -1.19
C VAL A 129 6.61 2.44 0.03
N ALA A 130 6.80 1.13 -0.13
CA ALA A 130 6.83 0.22 0.99
C ALA A 130 7.86 -0.89 0.77
N VAL A 131 8.35 -1.45 1.86
CA VAL A 131 9.14 -2.67 1.90
C VAL A 131 8.36 -3.75 2.65
N ASP A 132 8.34 -4.96 2.11
CA ASP A 132 7.89 -6.15 2.81
C ASP A 132 9.13 -6.90 3.32
N PHE A 133 9.30 -6.92 4.64
CA PHE A 133 10.46 -7.56 5.27
C PHE A 133 10.39 -9.09 5.24
N LYS A 134 9.20 -9.66 5.01
CA LYS A 134 8.97 -11.11 4.99
C LYS A 134 9.11 -11.67 3.58
N SER A 135 8.47 -11.05 2.59
CA SER A 135 8.60 -11.48 1.19
C SER A 135 9.78 -10.85 0.47
N GLN A 136 10.50 -9.93 1.11
CA GLN A 136 11.65 -9.21 0.54
C GLN A 136 11.31 -8.51 -0.79
N THR A 137 10.09 -7.98 -0.88
CA THR A 137 9.62 -7.22 -2.04
C THR A 137 9.47 -5.76 -1.69
N ILE A 138 9.50 -4.89 -2.69
CA ILE A 138 9.13 -3.49 -2.56
C ILE A 138 7.78 -3.23 -3.20
N ASN A 139 7.12 -2.16 -2.79
CA ASN A 139 5.94 -1.63 -3.45
C ASN A 139 6.14 -0.16 -3.80
N LEU A 140 5.82 0.23 -5.04
CA LEU A 140 5.72 1.62 -5.49
C LEU A 140 4.23 1.95 -5.69
N TYR A 141 3.76 3.06 -5.14
CA TYR A 141 2.37 3.50 -5.24
C TYR A 141 2.30 4.78 -6.06
N PHE A 142 1.87 4.63 -7.30
CA PHE A 142 1.73 5.68 -8.27
C PHE A 142 0.38 6.37 -8.17
N ARG A 143 0.35 7.65 -8.56
CA ARG A 143 -0.88 8.30 -9.05
C ARG A 143 -1.01 7.96 -10.53
N ALA A 144 -1.92 7.07 -10.88
CA ALA A 144 -2.20 6.68 -12.26
C ALA A 144 -3.26 7.62 -12.89
N PRO A 145 -3.18 7.91 -14.20
CA PRO A 145 -4.18 8.72 -14.88
C PRO A 145 -5.52 7.97 -14.97
N GLY A 146 -6.61 8.69 -14.72
CA GLY A 146 -7.97 8.22 -14.97
C GLY A 146 -8.61 8.85 -16.21
N PRO A 147 -9.79 8.37 -16.63
CA PRO A 147 -10.52 7.24 -16.06
C PRO A 147 -9.89 5.90 -16.47
N LEU A 148 -10.07 4.85 -15.67
CA LEU A 148 -9.57 3.52 -16.01
C LEU A 148 -10.31 2.97 -17.23
N THR A 149 -9.55 2.65 -18.28
CA THR A 149 -10.05 1.94 -19.47
C THR A 149 -9.68 0.46 -19.45
N LEU A 150 -10.37 -0.37 -20.24
CA LEU A 150 -10.05 -1.80 -20.35
C LEU A 150 -8.64 -2.03 -20.92
N GLU A 151 -8.21 -1.19 -21.86
CA GLU A 151 -6.85 -1.23 -22.41
C GLU A 151 -5.81 -0.93 -21.32
N GLN A 152 -6.03 0.12 -20.53
CA GLN A 152 -5.14 0.48 -19.43
C GLN A 152 -5.10 -0.61 -18.36
N ALA A 153 -6.25 -1.15 -17.96
CA ALA A 153 -6.35 -2.24 -17.00
C ALA A 153 -5.63 -3.51 -17.49
N THR A 154 -5.74 -3.82 -18.79
CA THR A 154 -5.02 -4.92 -19.44
C THR A 154 -3.51 -4.71 -19.39
N ARG A 155 -3.03 -3.53 -19.77
CA ARG A 155 -1.60 -3.19 -19.71
C ARG A 155 -1.06 -3.25 -18.28
N TYR A 156 -1.84 -2.79 -17.30
CA TYR A 156 -1.45 -2.85 -15.89
C TYR A 156 -1.39 -4.29 -15.36
N ALA A 157 -2.39 -5.12 -15.65
CA ALA A 157 -2.38 -6.54 -15.27
C ALA A 157 -1.21 -7.31 -15.91
N ALA A 158 -0.87 -6.99 -17.16
CA ALA A 158 0.23 -7.59 -17.90
C ALA A 158 1.60 -7.36 -17.25
N LEU A 159 1.81 -6.25 -16.54
CA LEU A 159 3.05 -6.00 -15.79
C LEU A 159 3.40 -7.14 -14.83
N ALA A 160 2.39 -7.75 -14.20
CA ALA A 160 2.56 -8.87 -13.27
C ALA A 160 2.41 -10.26 -13.93
N GLY A 161 2.32 -10.33 -15.27
CA GLY A 161 2.01 -11.56 -15.99
C GLY A 161 0.63 -12.14 -15.64
N SER A 162 -0.32 -11.29 -15.26
CA SER A 162 -1.72 -11.70 -15.05
C SER A 162 -2.47 -11.68 -16.38
N PRO A 163 -3.43 -12.59 -16.60
CA PRO A 163 -4.44 -12.42 -17.64
C PRO A 163 -5.15 -11.06 -17.52
N PRO A 164 -5.64 -10.49 -18.64
CA PRO A 164 -6.38 -9.25 -18.62
C PRO A 164 -7.67 -9.39 -17.77
N PRO A 165 -8.11 -8.32 -17.09
CA PRO A 165 -9.42 -8.30 -16.47
C PRO A 165 -10.52 -8.38 -17.54
N SER A 166 -11.68 -8.93 -17.17
CA SER A 166 -12.84 -8.91 -18.07
C SER A 166 -13.40 -7.49 -18.23
N ALA A 167 -14.16 -7.23 -19.30
CA ALA A 167 -14.84 -5.95 -19.48
C ALA A 167 -15.76 -5.61 -18.30
N ALA A 168 -16.46 -6.61 -17.76
CA ALA A 168 -17.31 -6.45 -16.58
C ALA A 168 -16.51 -6.08 -15.31
N GLN A 169 -15.36 -6.74 -15.08
CA GLN A 169 -14.49 -6.41 -13.95
C GLN A 169 -13.88 -5.02 -14.10
N CYS A 170 -13.49 -4.63 -15.32
CA CYS A 170 -13.00 -3.28 -15.58
C CYS A 170 -14.10 -2.24 -15.31
N ALA A 171 -15.32 -2.46 -15.81
CA ALA A 171 -16.44 -1.56 -15.58
C ALA A 171 -16.77 -1.42 -14.08
N GLU A 172 -16.69 -2.53 -13.32
CA GLU A 172 -16.82 -2.50 -11.87
C GLU A 172 -15.73 -1.65 -11.22
N MET A 173 -14.45 -1.89 -11.54
CA MET A 173 -13.35 -1.07 -11.02
C MET A 173 -13.57 0.40 -11.33
N THR A 174 -13.84 0.75 -12.59
CA THR A 174 -14.04 2.14 -13.04
C THR A 174 -15.17 2.85 -12.27
N ARG A 175 -16.23 2.15 -11.85
CA ARG A 175 -17.32 2.72 -11.05
C ARG A 175 -16.86 3.28 -9.70
N TYR A 176 -15.85 2.67 -9.08
CA TYR A 176 -15.40 2.99 -7.72
C TYR A 176 -14.09 3.80 -7.67
N LEU A 177 -13.45 4.01 -8.82
CA LEU A 177 -12.21 4.79 -8.92
C LEU A 177 -12.52 6.26 -9.17
N ASN A 178 -11.65 7.13 -8.66
CA ASN A 178 -11.70 8.54 -9.04
C ASN A 178 -11.42 8.68 -10.56
N PRO A 179 -12.31 9.36 -11.30
CA PRO A 179 -12.23 9.41 -12.76
C PRO A 179 -11.07 10.25 -13.27
N SER A 180 -10.46 11.12 -12.47
CA SER A 180 -9.31 11.93 -12.87
C SER A 180 -7.99 11.22 -12.64
N ASN A 181 -7.85 10.51 -11.52
CA ASN A 181 -6.64 9.76 -11.16
C ASN A 181 -6.94 8.77 -10.05
N PHE A 182 -6.15 7.69 -9.96
CA PHE A 182 -6.32 6.69 -8.90
C PHE A 182 -4.98 6.13 -8.43
N ALA A 183 -4.99 5.54 -7.23
CA ALA A 183 -3.81 4.91 -6.67
C ALA A 183 -3.55 3.54 -7.35
N PHE A 184 -2.33 3.35 -7.84
CA PHE A 184 -1.87 2.12 -8.48
C PHE A 184 -0.59 1.61 -7.83
N GLY A 185 -0.64 0.41 -7.25
CA GLY A 185 0.49 -0.20 -6.57
C GLY A 185 1.19 -1.24 -7.45
N VAL A 186 2.51 -1.17 -7.55
CA VAL A 186 3.36 -2.17 -8.22
C VAL A 186 4.23 -2.85 -7.17
N THR A 187 4.26 -4.17 -7.14
CA THR A 187 5.13 -4.96 -6.25
C THR A 187 6.29 -5.53 -7.07
N ILE A 188 7.51 -5.28 -6.63
CA ILE A 188 8.74 -5.63 -7.34
C ILE A 188 9.61 -6.51 -6.45
N ASP A 189 10.17 -7.56 -7.03
CA ASP A 189 11.31 -8.27 -6.45
C ASP A 189 12.58 -7.43 -6.71
N PRO A 190 13.18 -6.80 -5.70
CA PRO A 190 14.31 -5.90 -5.88
C PRO A 190 15.59 -6.64 -6.32
N SER A 191 15.69 -7.95 -6.14
CA SER A 191 16.89 -8.71 -6.52
C SER A 191 17.01 -8.87 -8.03
N ILE A 192 15.87 -8.94 -8.74
CA ILE A 192 15.81 -9.18 -10.19
C ILE A 192 15.03 -8.10 -10.96
N GLY A 193 14.43 -7.14 -10.28
CA GLY A 193 13.64 -6.07 -10.91
C GLY A 193 12.30 -6.53 -11.51
N SER A 194 11.85 -7.75 -11.18
CA SER A 194 10.62 -8.32 -11.75
C SER A 194 9.39 -7.82 -11.01
N ILE A 195 8.38 -7.38 -11.75
CA ILE A 195 7.08 -7.04 -11.20
C ILE A 195 6.32 -8.34 -10.94
N VAL A 196 6.09 -8.64 -9.66
CA VAL A 196 5.43 -9.89 -9.25
C VAL A 196 3.93 -9.74 -9.06
N ARG A 197 3.45 -8.50 -8.89
CA ARG A 197 2.06 -8.18 -8.60
C ARG A 197 1.76 -6.71 -8.83
N VAL A 198 0.54 -6.41 -9.27
CA VAL A 198 -0.01 -5.05 -9.28
C VAL A 198 -1.31 -4.99 -8.49
N ALA A 199 -1.73 -3.79 -8.12
CA ALA A 199 -3.02 -3.55 -7.48
C ALA A 199 -3.59 -2.18 -7.83
N ILE A 200 -4.90 -2.14 -8.10
CA ILE A 200 -5.67 -0.92 -8.35
C ILE A 200 -6.51 -0.65 -7.11
N TYR A 201 -6.50 0.58 -6.59
CA TYR A 201 -7.11 0.94 -5.30
C TYR A 201 -8.25 1.95 -5.48
N ALA A 202 -9.41 1.61 -4.92
CA ALA A 202 -10.50 2.55 -4.63
C ALA A 202 -10.39 2.97 -3.16
N VAL A 203 -10.23 4.27 -2.92
CA VAL A 203 -9.84 4.82 -1.61
C VAL A 203 -10.96 5.69 -1.07
N LYS A 204 -11.32 5.53 0.21
CA LYS A 204 -12.39 6.31 0.86
C LYS A 204 -13.77 6.03 0.25
N LEU A 205 -14.14 4.75 0.19
CA LEU A 205 -15.48 4.33 -0.18
C LEU A 205 -16.44 4.52 1.00
N ALA A 206 -17.59 5.14 0.72
CA ALA A 206 -18.66 5.30 1.70
C ALA A 206 -19.28 3.95 2.08
N ALA A 207 -19.85 3.87 3.28
CA ALA A 207 -20.59 2.70 3.72
C ALA A 207 -21.81 2.48 2.80
N GLY A 208 -21.91 1.30 2.19
CA GLY A 208 -22.95 0.96 1.21
C GLY A 208 -22.56 1.18 -0.26
N GLU A 209 -21.42 1.82 -0.53
CA GLU A 209 -20.89 2.04 -1.88
C GLU A 209 -19.64 1.19 -2.12
N LEU A 210 -19.78 -0.12 -1.88
CA LEU A 210 -18.69 -1.08 -1.99
C LEU A 210 -18.84 -1.94 -3.26
N PRO A 211 -17.74 -2.29 -3.94
CA PRO A 211 -17.76 -3.27 -5.02
C PRO A 211 -18.23 -4.65 -4.55
N ALA A 212 -18.53 -5.53 -5.50
CA ALA A 212 -18.82 -6.91 -5.16
C ALA A 212 -17.59 -7.55 -4.50
N VAL A 213 -17.78 -8.03 -3.27
CA VAL A 213 -16.73 -8.63 -2.46
C VAL A 213 -17.20 -9.98 -1.90
N GLY A 214 -16.25 -10.89 -1.69
CA GLY A 214 -16.54 -12.19 -1.09
C GLY A 214 -16.99 -12.10 0.37
N LYS A 215 -17.49 -13.23 0.90
CA LYS A 215 -18.01 -13.35 2.27
C LYS A 215 -17.01 -12.86 3.33
N ARG A 216 -15.73 -13.20 3.18
CA ARG A 216 -14.70 -12.79 4.15
C ARG A 216 -14.56 -11.28 4.27
N ILE A 217 -14.52 -10.57 3.15
CA ILE A 217 -14.41 -9.11 3.13
C ILE A 217 -15.70 -8.45 3.60
N SER A 218 -16.86 -8.92 3.15
CA SER A 218 -18.14 -8.37 3.62
C SER A 218 -18.30 -8.53 5.13
N THR A 219 -17.99 -9.71 5.69
CA THR A 219 -17.99 -9.93 7.15
C THR A 219 -17.04 -8.97 7.87
N PHE A 220 -15.81 -8.80 7.38
CA PHE A 220 -14.86 -7.86 7.98
C PHE A 220 -15.38 -6.42 8.00
N LEU A 221 -15.93 -5.94 6.89
CA LEU A 221 -16.44 -4.57 6.81
C LEU A 221 -17.70 -4.35 7.66
N GLN A 222 -18.47 -5.41 7.92
CA GLN A 222 -19.66 -5.37 8.78
C GLN A 222 -19.32 -5.46 10.27
N GLU A 223 -18.38 -6.32 10.65
CA GLU A 223 -18.11 -6.65 12.05
C GLU A 223 -17.01 -5.80 12.69
N VAL A 224 -16.07 -5.28 11.89
CA VAL A 224 -14.97 -4.47 12.42
C VAL A 224 -15.45 -3.05 12.68
N PRO A 225 -15.36 -2.53 13.91
CA PRO A 225 -15.81 -1.19 14.22
C PRO A 225 -14.84 -0.16 13.63
N SER A 226 -15.41 1.00 13.29
CA SER A 226 -14.66 2.26 13.12
C SER A 226 -15.16 3.23 14.17
N TYR A 227 -14.23 3.86 14.88
CA TYR A 227 -14.45 4.90 15.89
C TYR A 227 -14.09 6.29 15.37
N ASP A 228 -13.70 6.40 14.09
CA ASP A 228 -13.53 7.70 13.42
C ASP A 228 -14.88 8.36 13.19
N ARG A 229 -14.90 9.70 13.13
CA ARG A 229 -16.12 10.45 12.78
C ARG A 229 -16.54 10.17 11.34
N GLU A 230 -15.55 9.98 10.47
CA GLU A 230 -15.75 9.58 9.08
C GLU A 230 -15.12 8.19 8.86
N ASP A 231 -15.98 7.23 8.57
CA ASP A 231 -15.58 5.86 8.24
C ASP A 231 -14.90 5.81 6.86
N VAL A 232 -13.72 5.19 6.80
CA VAL A 232 -12.92 5.09 5.57
C VAL A 232 -12.75 3.62 5.21
N ASN A 233 -13.32 3.23 4.08
CA ASN A 233 -13.08 1.93 3.47
C ASN A 233 -12.16 2.07 2.25
N ILE A 234 -11.23 1.13 2.09
CA ILE A 234 -10.36 1.03 0.92
C ILE A 234 -10.49 -0.39 0.37
N ILE A 235 -10.76 -0.50 -0.92
CA ILE A 235 -10.76 -1.77 -1.63
C ILE A 235 -9.68 -1.76 -2.69
N SER A 236 -8.95 -2.87 -2.83
CA SER A 236 -8.01 -3.03 -3.92
C SER A 236 -8.14 -4.36 -4.61
N TRP A 237 -8.08 -4.34 -5.94
CA TRP A 237 -8.01 -5.53 -6.79
C TRP A 237 -6.55 -5.82 -7.08
N SER A 238 -6.05 -6.98 -6.65
CA SER A 238 -4.66 -7.36 -6.86
C SER A 238 -4.53 -8.43 -7.94
N PHE A 239 -3.65 -8.17 -8.91
CA PHE A 239 -3.39 -9.04 -10.05
C PHE A 239 -1.97 -9.59 -9.97
N GLY A 240 -1.80 -10.89 -10.17
CA GLY A 240 -0.51 -11.56 -10.10
C GLY A 240 -0.39 -12.68 -11.13
N LYS A 241 0.84 -13.17 -11.29
CA LYS A 241 1.21 -14.14 -12.32
C LYS A 241 0.23 -15.31 -12.42
N GLY A 242 -0.17 -15.63 -13.66
CA GLY A 242 -1.00 -16.79 -13.97
C GLY A 242 -2.43 -16.71 -13.40
N GLY A 243 -2.96 -15.50 -13.20
CA GLY A 243 -4.33 -15.30 -12.72
C GLY A 243 -4.48 -15.45 -11.21
N LYS A 244 -3.37 -15.41 -10.45
CA LYS A 244 -3.40 -15.39 -8.97
C LYS A 244 -3.87 -14.02 -8.47
N THR A 245 -5.17 -13.78 -8.59
CA THR A 245 -5.86 -12.57 -8.16
C THR A 245 -6.42 -12.72 -6.76
N TYR A 246 -6.63 -11.59 -6.07
CA TYR A 246 -7.28 -11.52 -4.77
C TYR A 246 -7.66 -10.06 -4.49
N MET A 247 -8.64 -9.84 -3.61
CA MET A 247 -9.02 -8.51 -3.14
C MET A 247 -8.46 -8.22 -1.75
N LYS A 248 -8.21 -6.94 -1.49
CA LYS A 248 -7.90 -6.44 -0.14
C LYS A 248 -8.98 -5.48 0.30
N ALA A 249 -9.25 -5.50 1.60
CA ALA A 249 -10.10 -4.51 2.24
C ALA A 249 -9.37 -3.90 3.41
N GLU A 250 -9.43 -2.58 3.52
CA GLU A 250 -8.89 -1.81 4.63
C GLU A 250 -10.01 -0.93 5.19
N ARG A 251 -10.07 -0.78 6.51
CA ARG A 251 -11.09 -0.01 7.22
C ARG A 251 -10.44 0.84 8.29
N SER A 252 -10.86 2.09 8.43
CA SER A 252 -10.41 2.93 9.54
C SER A 252 -10.85 2.33 10.88
N TYR A 253 -10.04 2.53 11.91
CA TYR A 253 -10.35 2.06 13.26
C TYR A 253 -10.49 3.23 14.23
N CYS A 254 -9.48 4.07 14.38
CA CYS A 254 -9.56 5.28 15.20
C CYS A 254 -8.46 6.28 14.80
N GLY A 255 -8.54 7.52 15.30
CA GLY A 255 -7.49 8.53 15.10
C GLY A 255 -7.60 9.31 13.79
N GLU A 256 -8.79 9.33 13.17
CA GLU A 256 -9.22 10.16 12.04
C GLU A 256 -8.40 9.93 10.78
N LEU A 257 -8.53 8.75 10.18
CA LEU A 257 -7.82 8.37 8.96
C LEU A 257 -8.20 9.25 7.77
N ALA A 258 -9.47 9.66 7.67
CA ALA A 258 -9.94 10.55 6.61
C ALA A 258 -9.13 11.86 6.58
N ASP A 259 -8.90 12.48 7.75
CA ASP A 259 -8.12 13.70 7.89
C ASP A 259 -6.67 13.51 7.46
N VAL A 260 -6.06 12.36 7.81
CA VAL A 260 -4.70 12.03 7.36
C VAL A 260 -4.63 11.94 5.84
N LEU A 261 -5.51 11.14 5.23
CA LEU A 261 -5.52 10.93 3.78
C LEU A 261 -5.79 12.22 3.01
N ALA A 262 -6.68 13.07 3.51
CA ALA A 262 -6.97 14.40 2.96
C ALA A 262 -5.74 15.32 3.06
N SER A 263 -5.08 15.38 4.21
CA SER A 263 -3.86 16.19 4.40
C SER A 263 -2.71 15.74 3.49
N TRP A 264 -2.68 14.46 3.13
CA TRP A 264 -1.69 13.87 2.22
C TRP A 264 -2.09 13.96 0.74
N GLN A 265 -3.23 14.60 0.45
CA GLN A 265 -3.83 14.71 -0.88
C GLN A 265 -3.90 13.36 -1.58
N SER A 266 -4.30 12.33 -0.84
CA SER A 266 -4.44 10.97 -1.37
C SER A 266 -5.48 10.95 -2.49
N ASP A 267 -5.34 9.99 -3.39
CA ASP A 267 -6.18 9.86 -4.59
C ASP A 267 -7.54 9.23 -4.20
N MET A 268 -8.31 9.96 -3.40
CA MET A 268 -9.60 9.56 -2.85
C MET A 268 -10.63 9.42 -3.97
N SER A 269 -11.45 8.37 -3.88
CA SER A 269 -12.66 8.20 -4.67
C SER A 269 -13.61 9.36 -4.40
N SER A 270 -14.33 9.78 -5.44
CA SER A 270 -15.32 10.86 -5.40
C SER A 270 -16.58 10.45 -4.67
#